data_AF-A0A6S7AKK7-F1
#
_entry.id   AF-A0A6S7AKK7-F1
#
_cell.length_a   1.000
_cell.length_b   1.000
_cell.length_c   1.000
_cell.angle_alpha   90.00
_cell.angle_beta   90.00
_cell.angle_gamma   90.00
#
_symmetry.space_group_name_H-M   'P 1'
#
loop_
_entity.id
_entity.type
_entity.pdbx_description
1 polymer ?
#
loop_
_entity_poly.entity_id
_entity_poly.type
_entity_poly.pdbx_seq_one_letter_code
_entity_poly.pdbx_strand_id
1 'polypeptide(L)'
;MGTKPMTPEQIAAVMAVYDAHDPDAEPPANVPQVVSRFQGREAMHQTLLGEGSLFDAAEAVLAHPDTPAMYRRAWDDLQEFRRDSEMLAAIAEMLGLTSAQIDALFILAGSIEA
;
A
#
# COMPACT_ATOMS: atom_id res chain seq x y z
N MET A 1 4.61 -44.05 16.92
CA MET A 1 3.94 -43.24 15.88
C MET A 1 4.87 -43.26 14.66
N GLY A 2 4.69 -44.21 13.73
CA GLY A 2 5.60 -44.37 12.60
C GLY A 2 5.30 -43.32 11.54
N THR A 3 6.26 -42.45 11.24
CA THR A 3 6.15 -41.51 10.11
C THR A 3 6.02 -42.30 8.83
N LYS A 4 4.86 -42.20 8.17
CA LYS A 4 4.62 -42.82 6.86
C LYS A 4 5.66 -42.25 5.88
N PRO A 5 6.44 -43.09 5.16
CA PRO A 5 7.40 -42.59 4.19
C PRO A 5 6.67 -41.83 3.08
N MET A 6 7.25 -40.71 2.63
CA MET A 6 6.70 -39.93 1.53
C MET A 6 6.63 -40.76 0.26
N THR A 7 5.53 -40.64 -0.47
CA THR A 7 5.37 -41.31 -1.76
C THR A 7 6.28 -40.65 -2.81
N PRO A 8 6.61 -41.36 -3.91
CA PRO A 8 7.36 -40.76 -5.02
C PRO A 8 6.71 -39.49 -5.57
N GLU A 9 5.37 -39.44 -5.61
CA GLU A 9 4.62 -38.25 -6.02
C GLU A 9 4.82 -37.07 -5.05
N GLN A 10 4.84 -37.33 -3.74
CA GLN A 10 5.10 -36.30 -2.73
C GLN A 10 6.54 -35.78 -2.79
N ILE A 11 7.50 -36.65 -3.10
CA ILE A 11 8.90 -36.27 -3.31
C ILE A 11 9.02 -35.40 -4.57
N ALA A 12 8.38 -35.79 -5.67
CA ALA A 12 8.36 -35.01 -6.90
C ALA A 12 7.71 -33.63 -6.71
N ALA A 13 6.63 -33.54 -5.93
CA ALA A 13 5.99 -32.27 -5.60
C ALA A 13 6.90 -31.33 -4.78
N VAL A 14 7.64 -31.87 -3.81
CA VAL A 14 8.61 -31.07 -3.02
C VAL A 14 9.77 -30.59 -3.89
N MET A 15 10.31 -31.45 -4.75
CA MET A 15 11.38 -31.07 -5.67
C MET A 15 10.93 -30.00 -6.66
N ALA A 16 9.70 -30.07 -7.17
CA ALA A 16 9.16 -29.04 -8.06
C ALA A 16 9.03 -27.67 -7.36
N VAL A 17 8.68 -27.63 -6.07
CA VAL A 17 8.65 -26.39 -5.27
C VAL A 17 10.06 -25.86 -5.02
N TYR A 18 11.01 -26.75 -4.74
CA TYR A 18 12.41 -26.39 -4.52
C TYR A 18 13.08 -25.84 -5.80
N ASP A 19 12.85 -26.48 -6.95
CA ASP A 19 13.40 -26.06 -8.24
C ASP A 19 12.78 -24.74 -8.73
N ALA A 20 11.55 -24.44 -8.30
CA ALA A 20 10.89 -23.16 -8.56
C ALA A 20 11.27 -22.05 -7.58
N HIS A 21 12.03 -22.37 -6.52
CA HIS A 21 12.50 -21.38 -5.57
C HIS A 21 13.75 -20.69 -6.11
N ASP A 22 13.63 -19.39 -6.39
CA ASP A 22 14.78 -18.53 -6.69
C ASP A 22 15.33 -17.96 -5.36
N PRO A 23 16.49 -18.45 -4.87
CA PRO A 23 17.07 -17.98 -3.61
C PRO A 23 17.65 -16.57 -3.72
N ASP A 24 17.84 -16.04 -4.93
CA ASP A 24 18.38 -14.71 -5.20
C ASP A 24 17.27 -13.69 -5.51
N ALA A 25 15.99 -14.12 -5.51
CA ALA A 25 14.87 -13.22 -5.64
C ALA A 25 14.82 -12.22 -4.47
N GLU A 26 14.74 -10.93 -4.79
CA GLU A 26 14.66 -9.87 -3.79
C GLU A 26 13.38 -10.05 -2.94
N PRO A 27 13.47 -10.06 -1.60
CA PRO A 27 12.30 -10.19 -0.74
C PRO A 27 11.27 -9.11 -1.06
N PRO A 28 9.96 -9.41 -1.02
CA PRO A 28 8.94 -8.40 -1.26
C PRO A 28 9.13 -7.26 -0.26
N ALA A 29 9.13 -6.02 -0.77
CA ALA A 29 9.25 -4.83 0.07
C ALA A 29 8.14 -4.85 1.15
N ASN A 30 8.54 -4.68 2.41
CA ASN A 30 7.58 -4.59 3.50
C ASN A 30 6.80 -3.27 3.38
N VAL A 31 5.54 -3.35 2.96
CA VAL A 31 4.65 -2.19 2.84
C VAL A 31 4.15 -1.79 4.23
N PRO A 32 4.52 -0.59 4.75
CA PRO A 32 3.99 -0.12 6.01
C PRO A 32 2.46 -0.11 6.00
N GLN A 33 1.83 -0.70 7.00
CA GLN A 33 0.36 -0.72 7.11
C GLN A 33 -0.20 0.55 7.74
N VAL A 34 0.64 1.25 8.51
CA VAL A 34 0.33 2.50 9.20
C VAL A 34 1.54 3.41 9.10
N VAL A 35 1.34 4.68 8.74
CA VAL A 35 2.35 5.75 8.80
C VAL A 35 1.74 6.98 9.48
N SER A 36 2.58 7.83 10.08
CA SER A 36 2.09 9.05 10.73
C SER A 36 1.46 10.01 9.72
N ARG A 37 0.64 10.95 10.19
CA ARG A 37 0.09 12.03 9.35
C ARG A 37 1.17 12.79 8.59
N PHE A 38 2.27 13.13 9.27
CA PHE A 38 3.38 13.86 8.66
C PHE A 38 3.98 13.07 7.49
N GLN A 39 4.39 11.82 7.75
CA GLN A 39 4.96 10.93 6.74
C GLN A 39 4.02 10.74 5.53
N GLY A 40 2.74 10.47 5.78
CA GLY A 40 1.75 10.28 4.72
C GLY A 40 1.59 11.53 3.85
N ARG A 41 1.47 12.70 4.48
CA ARG A 41 1.32 13.98 3.75
C ARG A 41 2.57 14.35 2.96
N GLU A 42 3.76 14.21 3.56
CA GLU A 42 5.01 14.50 2.85
C GLU A 42 5.23 13.56 1.66
N ALA A 43 4.93 12.27 1.80
CA ALA A 43 5.00 11.35 0.67
C ALA A 43 4.04 11.73 -0.46
N MET A 44 2.82 12.20 -0.13
CA MET A 44 1.87 12.68 -1.13
C MET A 44 2.32 13.98 -1.80
N HIS A 45 2.98 14.89 -1.08
CA HIS A 45 3.58 16.08 -1.67
C HIS A 45 4.74 15.74 -2.62
N GLN A 46 5.54 14.72 -2.29
CA GLN A 46 6.65 14.26 -3.13
C GLN A 46 6.20 13.42 -4.34
N THR A 47 4.99 12.88 -4.32
CA THR A 47 4.44 12.05 -5.41
C THR A 47 3.75 12.92 -6.44
N LEU A 48 4.23 12.93 -7.68
CA LEU A 48 3.61 13.69 -8.77
C LEU A 48 2.40 12.96 -9.37
N LEU A 49 1.32 13.71 -9.64
CA LEU A 49 0.15 13.23 -10.35
C LEU A 49 -0.35 14.32 -11.32
N GLY A 50 -0.14 14.11 -12.62
CA GLY A 50 -0.45 15.12 -13.63
C GLY A 50 0.47 16.34 -13.51
N GLU A 51 -0.12 17.54 -13.39
CA GLU A 51 0.60 18.81 -13.29
C GLU A 51 0.96 19.21 -11.84
N GLY A 52 0.47 18.47 -10.83
CA GLY A 52 0.64 18.78 -9.42
C GLY A 52 1.08 17.58 -8.58
N SER A 53 1.01 17.74 -7.26
CA SER A 53 1.26 16.63 -6.33
C SER A 53 0.01 15.77 -6.12
N LEU A 54 0.21 14.53 -5.67
CA LEU A 54 -0.87 13.66 -5.24
C LEU A 54 -1.65 14.27 -4.07
N PHE A 55 -0.97 15.06 -3.22
CA PHE A 55 -1.62 15.81 -2.16
C PHE A 55 -2.65 16.81 -2.72
N ASP A 56 -2.26 17.62 -3.71
CA ASP A 56 -3.15 18.61 -4.33
C ASP A 56 -4.36 17.94 -4.99
N ALA A 57 -4.14 16.80 -5.65
CA ALA A 57 -5.20 16.02 -6.27
C ALA A 57 -6.19 15.46 -5.22
N ALA A 58 -5.69 14.96 -4.09
CA ALA A 58 -6.53 14.48 -3.00
C ALA A 58 -7.35 15.61 -2.35
N GLU A 59 -6.75 16.78 -2.14
CA GLU A 59 -7.45 17.98 -1.66
C GLU A 59 -8.57 18.41 -2.62
N ALA A 60 -8.30 18.39 -3.94
CA ALA A 60 -9.31 18.71 -4.96
C ALA A 60 -10.50 17.74 -4.92
N VAL A 61 -10.22 16.44 -4.76
CA VAL A 61 -11.25 15.41 -4.56
C VAL A 61 -12.07 15.68 -3.29
N LEU A 62 -11.41 15.97 -2.17
CA LEU A 62 -12.08 16.27 -0.89
C LEU A 62 -12.88 17.57 -0.92
N ALA A 63 -12.51 18.53 -1.76
CA ALA A 63 -13.22 19.78 -1.97
C ALA A 63 -14.49 19.61 -2.84
N HIS A 64 -14.55 18.55 -3.66
CA HIS A 64 -15.68 18.32 -4.57
C HIS A 64 -17.02 18.20 -3.80
N PRO A 65 -18.11 18.81 -4.29
CA PRO A 65 -19.41 18.81 -3.58
C PRO A 65 -20.02 17.42 -3.42
N ASP A 66 -19.74 16.49 -4.34
CA ASP A 66 -20.24 15.12 -4.29
C ASP A 66 -19.44 14.22 -3.33
N THR A 67 -18.28 14.67 -2.85
CA THR A 67 -17.50 13.92 -1.87
C THR A 67 -18.19 13.99 -0.50
N PRO A 68 -18.43 12.85 0.18
CA PRO A 68 -19.06 12.85 1.49
C PRO A 68 -18.35 13.80 2.47
N ALA A 69 -19.11 14.73 3.07
CA ALA A 69 -18.54 15.72 4.00
C ALA A 69 -17.81 15.10 5.20
N MET A 70 -18.12 13.84 5.54
CA MET A 70 -17.41 13.08 6.56
C MET A 70 -15.96 12.78 6.20
N TYR A 71 -15.63 12.62 4.91
CA TYR A 71 -14.26 12.37 4.45
C TYR A 71 -13.38 13.58 4.65
N ARG A 72 -13.88 14.79 4.38
CA ARG A 72 -13.13 16.02 4.66
C ARG A 72 -12.80 16.16 6.15
N ARG A 73 -13.77 15.91 7.03
CA ARG A 73 -13.53 15.91 8.49
C ARG A 73 -12.53 14.84 8.92
N ALA A 74 -12.67 13.61 8.40
CA ALA A 74 -11.73 12.53 8.70
C ALA A 74 -10.32 12.85 8.20
N TRP A 75 -10.18 13.48 7.03
CA TRP A 75 -8.92 13.95 6.49
C TRP A 75 -8.25 15.01 7.38
N ASP A 76 -9.05 15.95 7.89
CA ASP A 76 -8.58 17.01 8.78
C ASP A 76 -8.19 16.47 10.16
N ASP A 77 -8.87 15.44 10.66
CA ASP A 77 -8.67 14.91 12.01
C ASP A 77 -7.67 13.75 12.09
N LEU A 78 -7.37 13.07 10.96
CA LEU A 78 -6.50 11.90 10.97
C LEU A 78 -5.15 12.19 11.61
N GLN A 79 -4.66 11.24 12.40
CA GLN A 79 -3.31 11.24 12.98
C GLN A 79 -2.39 10.23 12.31
N GLU A 80 -2.99 9.24 11.64
CA GLU A 80 -2.31 8.14 10.97
C GLU A 80 -2.96 7.92 9.60
N PHE A 81 -2.12 7.62 8.62
CA PHE A 81 -2.56 7.04 7.36
C PHE A 81 -2.50 5.53 7.53
N ARG A 82 -3.64 4.86 7.29
CA ARG A 82 -3.72 3.41 7.37
C ARG A 82 -4.04 2.83 6.01
N ARG A 83 -3.33 1.78 5.62
CA ARG A 83 -3.47 1.15 4.30
C ARG A 83 -4.85 0.53 4.06
N ASP A 84 -5.55 0.21 5.15
CA ASP A 84 -6.91 -0.32 5.23
C ASP A 84 -8.00 0.76 5.36
N SER A 85 -7.66 2.05 5.29
CA SER A 85 -8.62 3.14 5.42
C SER A 85 -9.60 3.21 4.24
N GLU A 86 -10.91 3.09 4.52
CA GLU A 86 -11.97 3.22 3.51
C GLU A 86 -11.94 4.59 2.80
N MET A 87 -11.69 5.67 3.54
CA MET A 87 -11.59 7.01 2.97
C MET A 87 -10.41 7.11 2.00
N LEU A 88 -9.22 6.65 2.40
CA LEU A 88 -8.04 6.70 1.53
C LEU A 88 -8.21 5.81 0.29
N ALA A 89 -8.85 4.64 0.44
CA ALA A 89 -9.17 3.76 -0.67
C ALA A 89 -10.12 4.43 -1.68
N ALA A 90 -11.18 5.10 -1.20
CA ALA A 90 -12.11 5.81 -2.06
C ALA A 90 -11.45 7.00 -2.81
N ILE A 91 -10.58 7.76 -2.14
CA ILE A 91 -9.81 8.84 -2.78
C ILE A 91 -8.88 8.27 -3.85
N ALA A 92 -8.16 7.19 -3.54
CA ALA A 92 -7.26 6.55 -4.48
C ALA A 92 -7.99 6.02 -5.73
N GLU A 93 -9.18 5.42 -5.57
CA GLU A 93 -10.01 4.95 -6.68
C GLU A 93 -10.44 6.10 -7.60
N MET A 94 -10.92 7.22 -7.04
CA MET A 94 -11.31 8.39 -7.83
C MET A 94 -10.13 9.02 -8.60
N LEU A 95 -8.93 8.92 -8.04
CA LEU A 95 -7.69 9.38 -8.69
C LEU A 95 -7.09 8.36 -9.65
N GLY A 96 -7.70 7.18 -9.81
CA GLY A 96 -7.23 6.13 -10.69
C GLY A 96 -5.92 5.48 -10.25
N LEU A 97 -5.62 5.49 -8.94
CA LEU A 97 -4.41 4.87 -8.40
C LEU A 97 -4.57 3.36 -8.31
N THR A 98 -3.54 2.65 -8.74
CA THR A 98 -3.42 1.20 -8.58
C THR A 98 -2.97 0.83 -7.16
N SER A 99 -3.24 -0.41 -6.73
CA SER A 99 -2.73 -0.92 -5.45
C SER A 99 -1.22 -0.78 -5.33
N ALA A 100 -0.48 -1.03 -6.41
CA ALA A 100 0.98 -0.91 -6.43
C ALA A 100 1.46 0.54 -6.22
N GLN A 101 0.74 1.54 -6.75
CA GLN A 101 1.06 2.95 -6.51
C GLN A 101 0.77 3.35 -5.06
N ILE A 102 -0.30 2.83 -4.45
CA ILE A 102 -0.59 3.05 -3.03
C ILE A 102 0.51 2.41 -2.18
N ASP A 103 0.92 1.18 -2.51
CA ASP A 103 1.97 0.49 -1.75
C ASP A 103 3.31 1.25 -1.86
N ALA A 104 3.66 1.76 -3.04
CA ALA A 104 4.82 2.61 -3.24
C ALA A 104 4.76 3.91 -2.42
N LEU A 105 3.57 4.53 -2.31
CA LEU A 105 3.35 5.71 -1.48
C LEU A 105 3.60 5.40 0.01
N PHE A 106 3.10 4.27 0.51
CA PHE A 106 3.30 3.87 1.91
C PHE A 106 4.75 3.49 2.21
N ILE A 107 5.46 2.86 1.27
CA ILE A 107 6.89 2.59 1.37
C ILE A 107 7.67 3.92 1.45
N LEU A 108 7.37 4.88 0.56
CA LEU A 108 7.99 6.21 0.59
C LEU A 108 7.72 6.90 1.93
N ALA A 109 6.46 6.95 2.36
CA ALA A 109 6.08 7.54 3.64
C ALA A 109 6.84 6.93 4.83
N GLY A 110 6.97 5.60 4.86
CA GLY A 110 7.72 4.90 5.91
C GLY A 110 9.22 5.23 5.96
N SER A 111 9.79 5.73 4.85
CA SER A 111 11.20 6.14 4.79
C SER A 111 11.45 7.59 5.24
N ILE A 112 10.39 8.39 5.45
CA ILE A 112 10.52 9.80 5.84
C ILE A 112 10.75 9.91 7.35
N GLU A 113 11.87 10.55 7.71
CA GLU A 113 12.23 10.94 9.07
C GLU A 113 12.01 12.45 9.27
N ALA A 114 11.70 12.85 10.51
CA ALA A 114 11.41 14.24 10.90
C ALA A 114 12.46 14.78 11.89
#